data_AF-A0A1H2RBX0-F1
#
_entry.id   AF-A0A1H2RBX0-F1
#
_cell.length_a   1.000
_cell.length_b   1.000
_cell.length_c   1.000
_cell.angle_alpha   90.00
_cell.angle_beta   90.00
_cell.angle_gamma   90.00
#
_symmetry.space_group_name_H-M   'P 1'
#
loop_
_entity.id
_entity.type
_entity.pdbx_description
1 polymer ?
#
loop_
_entity_poly.entity_id
_entity_poly.type
_entity_poly.pdbx_seq_one_letter_code
_entity_poly.pdbx_strand_id
1 'polypeptide(L)'
;MNKGERAIAREERRLEKERKRRIELANKMLIPTGGKTRESLGLISFDPSGVFRFGGDRWLKVFEISGAGKSLIDAAKGLSGRIRITFALSESGRETCHLSLMEEGEIYEDVRRKMTEDEGILQGACQMHALSVDEVMNLVAGNFYQDLRFSYASFVRGKKDWKKECFFDSTEEAAGFNAGRLFGESFTALAYPDDMEEGMFSHIRNLGCPMYVNLDLNGLLEEEKLNFKRELEKKYNRRLSVNESEDYINLSLSITILCDSKDARQIVEETLISVFLKYGVVIAPSFHNQKRVSESALSLGLIDETLMRNVKTDVAKKLMGGDADGDAKVEIRTDEAE
;
A
#
# COMPACT_ATOMS: atom_id res chain seq x y z
N MET A 1 22.08 15.09 -35.81
CA MET A 1 20.80 15.82 -35.81
C MET A 1 20.72 16.80 -36.97
N ASN A 2 19.90 16.51 -37.98
CA ASN A 2 19.65 17.40 -39.12
C ASN A 2 18.65 18.53 -38.75
N LYS A 3 18.46 19.52 -39.64
CA LYS A 3 17.56 20.67 -39.39
C LYS A 3 16.09 20.27 -39.20
N GLY A 4 15.63 19.20 -39.86
CA GLY A 4 14.27 18.66 -39.72
C GLY A 4 14.04 17.99 -38.37
N GLU A 5 14.98 17.18 -37.91
CA GLU A 5 14.95 16.55 -36.57
C GLU A 5 14.92 17.60 -35.45
N ARG A 6 15.66 18.71 -35.61
CA ARG A 6 15.62 19.83 -34.67
C ARG A 6 14.27 20.58 -34.67
N ALA A 7 13.61 20.67 -35.82
CA ALA A 7 12.29 21.32 -35.93
C ALA A 7 11.19 20.45 -35.30
N ILE A 8 11.20 19.14 -35.57
CA ILE A 8 10.28 18.16 -34.96
C ILE A 8 10.45 18.15 -33.44
N ALA A 9 11.68 18.00 -32.93
CA ALA A 9 11.95 18.01 -31.49
C ALA A 9 11.55 19.34 -30.80
N ARG A 10 11.60 20.47 -31.51
CA ARG A 10 11.16 21.76 -30.98
C ARG A 10 9.64 21.85 -30.90
N GLU A 11 8.95 21.29 -31.88
CA GLU A 11 7.49 21.24 -31.93
C GLU A 11 6.93 20.28 -30.88
N GLU A 12 7.51 19.09 -30.73
CA GLU A 12 7.18 18.14 -29.67
C GLU A 12 7.33 18.76 -28.28
N ARG A 13 8.46 19.45 -28.03
CA ARG A 13 8.66 20.20 -26.78
C ARG A 13 7.63 21.30 -26.55
N ARG A 14 7.12 21.94 -27.62
CA ARG A 14 6.10 22.98 -27.51
C ARG A 14 4.76 22.36 -27.12
N LEU A 15 4.36 21.29 -27.81
CA LEU A 15 3.12 20.56 -27.55
C LEU A 15 3.12 19.95 -26.14
N GLU A 16 4.24 19.37 -25.71
CA GLU A 16 4.39 18.82 -24.37
C GLU A 16 4.27 19.91 -23.28
N LYS A 17 4.89 21.08 -23.49
CA LYS A 17 4.74 22.23 -22.59
C LYS A 17 3.31 22.73 -22.54
N GLU A 18 2.62 22.76 -23.67
CA GLU A 18 1.23 23.20 -23.74
C GLU A 18 0.29 22.21 -23.04
N ARG A 19 0.49 20.90 -23.24
CA ARG A 19 -0.20 19.83 -22.52
C ARG A 19 0.00 19.95 -21.01
N LYS A 20 1.26 20.09 -20.55
CA LYS A 20 1.58 20.28 -19.13
C LYS A 20 0.88 21.51 -18.54
N ARG A 21 0.88 22.64 -19.25
CA ARG A 21 0.15 23.85 -18.82
C ARG A 21 -1.34 23.64 -18.71
N ARG A 22 -1.96 22.91 -19.66
CA ARG A 22 -3.39 22.59 -19.60
C ARG A 22 -3.73 21.73 -18.38
N ILE A 23 -2.91 20.72 -18.09
CA ILE A 23 -3.05 19.86 -16.92
C ILE A 23 -2.88 20.66 -15.62
N GLU A 24 -1.86 21.52 -15.54
CA GLU A 24 -1.65 22.40 -14.38
C GLU A 24 -2.83 23.37 -14.16
N LEU A 25 -3.39 23.91 -15.25
CA LEU A 25 -4.57 24.77 -15.18
C LEU A 25 -5.79 23.99 -14.69
N ALA A 26 -5.98 22.77 -15.18
CA ALA A 26 -7.08 21.89 -14.78
C ALA A 26 -7.00 21.49 -13.30
N ASN A 27 -5.78 21.40 -12.75
CA ASN A 27 -5.54 20.99 -11.36
C ASN A 27 -5.26 22.18 -10.42
N LYS A 28 -5.55 23.42 -10.86
CA LYS A 28 -5.20 24.66 -10.14
C LYS A 28 -5.88 24.81 -8.77
N MET A 29 -6.98 24.09 -8.54
CA MET A 29 -7.69 24.07 -7.25
C MET A 29 -6.91 23.36 -6.14
N LEU A 30 -5.92 22.53 -6.50
CA LEU A 30 -5.10 21.80 -5.54
C LEU A 30 -4.04 22.69 -4.90
N ILE A 31 -3.69 22.40 -3.64
CA ILE A 31 -2.62 23.10 -2.94
C ILE A 31 -1.28 22.49 -3.37
N PRO A 32 -0.36 23.26 -3.99
CA PRO A 32 0.95 22.74 -4.35
C PRO A 32 1.84 22.57 -3.12
N THR A 33 2.67 21.54 -3.13
CA THR A 33 3.71 21.33 -2.11
C THR A 33 4.96 22.17 -2.40
N GLY A 34 5.82 22.30 -1.39
CA GLY A 34 7.14 22.91 -1.55
C GLY A 34 8.09 22.02 -2.37
N GLY A 35 9.09 22.65 -3.01
CA GLY A 35 10.06 21.94 -3.87
C GLY A 35 10.80 20.80 -3.16
N LYS A 36 11.14 20.96 -1.87
CA LYS A 36 11.79 19.92 -1.07
C LYS A 36 10.93 18.67 -0.92
N THR A 37 9.66 18.83 -0.54
CA THR A 37 8.69 17.73 -0.44
C THR A 37 8.47 17.03 -1.79
N ARG A 38 8.45 17.79 -2.89
CA ARG A 38 8.34 17.21 -4.23
C ARG A 38 9.55 16.37 -4.58
N GLU A 39 10.75 16.81 -4.21
CA GLU A 39 11.99 16.07 -4.45
C GLU A 39 12.08 14.81 -3.58
N SER A 40 11.70 14.91 -2.30
CA SER A 40 11.86 13.81 -1.33
C SER A 40 10.74 12.76 -1.37
N LEU A 41 9.48 13.16 -1.63
CA LEU A 41 8.31 12.25 -1.70
C LEU A 41 7.72 12.09 -3.10
N GLY A 42 8.12 12.92 -4.07
CA GLY A 42 7.41 12.99 -5.35
C GLY A 42 6.02 13.63 -5.26
N LEU A 43 5.62 14.14 -4.09
CA LEU A 43 4.30 14.75 -3.87
C LEU A 43 4.25 16.14 -4.52
N ILE A 44 3.37 16.33 -5.49
CA ILE A 44 3.24 17.54 -6.31
C ILE A 44 2.26 18.54 -5.70
N SER A 45 1.08 18.04 -5.32
CA SER A 45 -0.04 18.82 -4.80
C SER A 45 -1.02 17.92 -4.05
N PHE A 46 -1.99 18.50 -3.37
CA PHE A 46 -3.02 17.75 -2.65
C PHE A 46 -4.34 18.53 -2.54
N ASP A 47 -5.43 17.80 -2.32
CA ASP A 47 -6.71 18.32 -1.85
C ASP A 47 -6.75 18.17 -0.32
N PRO A 48 -7.02 19.24 0.45
CA PRO A 48 -7.13 19.16 1.91
C PRO A 48 -8.10 18.09 2.43
N SER A 49 -9.10 17.72 1.64
CA SER A 49 -10.04 16.64 1.97
C SER A 49 -9.43 15.24 2.02
N GLY A 50 -8.16 15.06 1.64
CA GLY A 50 -7.42 13.80 1.82
C GLY A 50 -6.82 13.18 0.57
N VAL A 51 -6.79 13.89 -0.57
CA VAL A 51 -6.25 13.35 -1.83
C VAL A 51 -4.86 13.89 -2.12
N PHE A 52 -3.91 13.00 -2.32
CA PHE A 52 -2.51 13.31 -2.62
C PHE A 52 -2.21 13.06 -4.10
N ARG A 53 -1.51 13.99 -4.75
CA ARG A 53 -1.05 13.86 -6.15
C ARG A 53 0.46 13.73 -6.21
N PHE A 54 0.95 12.66 -6.81
CA PHE A 54 2.37 12.39 -7.00
C PHE A 54 2.82 12.55 -8.45
N GLY A 55 4.14 12.49 -8.67
CA GLY A 55 4.70 12.26 -10.00
C GLY A 55 4.25 10.93 -10.59
N GLY A 56 4.32 10.81 -11.92
CA GLY A 56 3.84 9.62 -12.63
C GLY A 56 2.31 9.52 -12.66
N ASP A 57 1.60 10.63 -12.47
CA ASP A 57 0.13 10.71 -12.52
C ASP A 57 -0.60 9.80 -11.51
N ARG A 58 0.09 9.40 -10.45
CA ARG A 58 -0.44 8.62 -9.34
C ARG A 58 -1.14 9.51 -8.32
N TRP A 59 -2.29 9.05 -7.87
CA TRP A 59 -3.10 9.68 -6.82
C TRP A 59 -3.35 8.70 -5.70
N LEU A 60 -3.51 9.21 -4.49
CA LEU A 60 -3.75 8.42 -3.29
C LEU A 60 -4.80 9.08 -2.42
N LYS A 61 -5.74 8.29 -1.90
CA LYS A 61 -6.64 8.67 -0.81
C LYS A 61 -6.61 7.57 0.25
N VAL A 62 -6.59 7.96 1.52
CA VAL A 62 -6.43 7.03 2.65
C VAL A 62 -7.68 7.04 3.51
N PHE A 63 -8.04 5.86 4.00
CA PHE A 63 -9.20 5.61 4.84
C PHE A 63 -8.77 4.82 6.06
N GLU A 64 -9.35 5.12 7.21
CA GLU A 64 -9.46 4.16 8.30
C GLU A 64 -10.62 3.22 8.00
N ILE A 65 -10.43 1.91 8.19
CA ILE A 65 -11.46 0.92 7.87
C ILE A 65 -11.71 -0.07 9.01
N SER A 66 -12.94 -0.58 9.07
CA SER A 66 -13.32 -1.72 9.92
C SER A 66 -14.03 -2.78 9.08
N GLY A 67 -13.96 -4.04 9.53
CA GLY A 67 -14.53 -5.17 8.79
C GLY A 67 -13.70 -5.58 7.55
N ALA A 68 -12.37 -5.44 7.62
CA ALA A 68 -11.49 -5.89 6.54
C ALA A 68 -11.50 -7.43 6.45
N GLY A 69 -12.08 -7.98 5.38
CA GLY A 69 -12.25 -9.43 5.22
C GLY A 69 -12.21 -9.89 3.76
N LYS A 70 -12.68 -11.11 3.48
CA LYS A 70 -12.61 -11.74 2.14
C LYS A 70 -13.37 -10.95 1.08
N SER A 71 -14.42 -10.23 1.48
CA SER A 71 -15.22 -9.33 0.63
C SER A 71 -14.37 -8.27 -0.09
N LEU A 72 -13.27 -7.79 0.53
CA LEU A 72 -12.38 -6.81 -0.08
C LEU A 72 -11.61 -7.38 -1.28
N ILE A 73 -11.32 -8.68 -1.28
CA ILE A 73 -10.67 -9.35 -2.42
C ILE A 73 -11.59 -9.35 -3.64
N ASP A 74 -12.89 -9.56 -3.42
CA ASP A 74 -13.88 -9.51 -4.50
C ASP A 74 -14.12 -8.07 -4.97
N ALA A 75 -14.23 -7.12 -4.04
CA ALA A 75 -14.36 -5.69 -4.35
C ALA A 75 -13.19 -5.19 -5.21
N ALA A 76 -11.96 -5.57 -4.86
CA ALA A 76 -10.74 -5.17 -5.55
C ALA A 76 -10.71 -5.51 -7.05
N LYS A 77 -11.49 -6.50 -7.51
CA LYS A 77 -11.58 -6.86 -8.93
C LYS A 77 -12.43 -5.89 -9.75
N GLY A 78 -13.35 -5.19 -9.10
CA GLY A 78 -14.26 -4.25 -9.74
C GLY A 78 -13.72 -2.82 -9.79
N LEU A 79 -12.57 -2.57 -9.17
CA LEU A 79 -11.99 -1.24 -9.07
C LEU A 79 -11.30 -0.83 -10.37
N SER A 80 -11.34 0.47 -10.68
CA SER A 80 -10.46 1.03 -11.70
C SER A 80 -9.03 1.21 -11.21
N GLY A 81 -8.85 1.38 -9.89
CA GLY A 81 -7.58 1.57 -9.24
C GLY A 81 -7.09 0.36 -8.46
N ARG A 82 -5.98 0.58 -7.75
CA ARG A 82 -5.39 -0.38 -6.82
C ARG A 82 -5.72 0.01 -5.40
N ILE A 83 -5.94 -0.96 -4.53
CA ILE A 83 -5.99 -0.72 -3.08
C ILE A 83 -4.78 -1.32 -2.38
N ARG A 84 -4.41 -0.71 -1.26
CA ARG A 84 -3.53 -1.29 -0.25
C ARG A 84 -4.25 -1.33 1.08
N ILE A 85 -4.21 -2.49 1.73
CA ILE A 85 -4.67 -2.68 3.09
C ILE A 85 -3.44 -2.74 3.98
N THR A 86 -3.35 -1.86 4.97
CA THR A 86 -2.25 -1.80 5.93
C THR A 86 -2.77 -2.13 7.32
N PHE A 87 -2.33 -3.26 7.84
CA PHE A 87 -2.58 -3.66 9.21
C PHE A 87 -1.38 -3.28 10.06
N ALA A 88 -1.59 -2.46 11.08
CA ALA A 88 -0.59 -2.18 12.10
C ALA A 88 -0.95 -2.96 13.36
N LEU A 89 -0.16 -4.00 13.65
CA LEU A 89 -0.29 -4.86 14.80
C LEU A 89 0.62 -4.32 15.91
N SER A 90 0.06 -4.10 17.10
CA SER A 90 0.82 -3.68 18.28
C SER A 90 1.12 -4.83 19.23
N GLU A 91 2.12 -4.65 20.10
CA GLU A 91 2.41 -5.54 21.24
C GLU A 91 1.17 -5.84 22.11
N SER A 92 0.29 -4.86 22.25
CA SER A 92 -0.93 -4.99 23.08
C SER A 92 -2.05 -5.80 22.43
N GLY A 93 -1.84 -6.31 21.22
CA GLY A 93 -2.88 -6.95 20.40
C GLY A 93 -3.89 -5.97 19.79
N ARG A 94 -3.75 -4.66 20.05
CA ARG A 94 -4.52 -3.64 19.32
C ARG A 94 -4.05 -3.61 17.87
N GLU A 95 -5.01 -3.69 16.97
CA GLU A 95 -4.85 -3.64 15.53
C GLU A 95 -5.52 -2.37 15.01
N THR A 96 -4.83 -1.64 14.14
CA THR A 96 -5.46 -0.59 13.32
C THR A 96 -5.36 -1.01 11.86
N CYS A 97 -6.41 -0.70 11.09
CA CYS A 97 -6.51 -1.09 9.70
C CYS A 97 -6.81 0.12 8.83
N HIS A 98 -5.98 0.33 7.82
CA HIS A 98 -6.11 1.44 6.89
C HIS A 98 -6.19 0.92 5.46
N LEU A 99 -7.01 1.56 4.64
CA LEU A 99 -7.11 1.32 3.22
C LEU A 99 -6.60 2.53 2.45
N SER A 100 -5.73 2.28 1.49
CA SER A 100 -5.15 3.28 0.60
C SER A 100 -5.63 3.00 -0.81
N LEU A 101 -6.50 3.86 -1.34
CA LEU A 101 -7.01 3.79 -2.72
C LEU A 101 -6.10 4.60 -3.63
N MET A 102 -5.55 3.95 -4.65
CA MET A 102 -4.60 4.52 -5.59
C MET A 102 -5.13 4.48 -7.00
N GLU A 103 -5.06 5.62 -7.68
CA GLU A 103 -5.58 5.82 -9.03
C GLU A 103 -4.56 6.50 -9.92
N GLU A 104 -4.72 6.31 -11.23
CA GLU A 104 -3.88 6.95 -12.25
C GLU A 104 -4.70 7.89 -13.13
N GLY A 105 -4.14 9.08 -13.39
CA GLY A 105 -4.72 10.03 -14.32
C GLY A 105 -4.09 11.43 -14.25
N GLU A 106 -4.17 12.17 -15.34
CA GLU A 106 -3.53 13.49 -15.41
C GLU A 106 -4.38 14.59 -14.74
N ILE A 107 -5.70 14.47 -14.83
CA ILE A 107 -6.68 15.50 -14.46
C ILE A 107 -7.40 15.08 -13.19
N TYR A 108 -7.44 15.97 -12.20
CA TYR A 108 -8.00 15.70 -10.88
C TYR A 108 -9.48 15.32 -10.94
N GLU A 109 -10.30 16.02 -11.72
CA GLU A 109 -11.74 15.77 -11.77
C GLU A 109 -12.08 14.37 -12.30
N ASP A 110 -11.33 13.89 -13.30
CA ASP A 110 -11.51 12.53 -13.83
C ASP A 110 -11.09 11.48 -12.80
N VAL A 111 -9.97 11.70 -12.13
CA VAL A 111 -9.49 10.82 -11.06
C VAL A 111 -10.45 10.82 -9.88
N ARG A 112 -10.98 11.98 -9.50
CA ARG A 112 -11.94 12.13 -8.41
C ARG A 112 -13.22 11.33 -8.71
N ARG A 113 -13.70 11.34 -9.95
CA ARG A 113 -14.85 10.52 -10.37
C ARG A 113 -14.54 9.03 -10.19
N LYS A 114 -13.40 8.55 -10.71
CA LYS A 114 -12.97 7.15 -10.54
C LYS A 114 -12.86 6.74 -9.07
N MET A 115 -12.16 7.55 -8.26
CA MET A 115 -12.03 7.30 -6.82
C MET A 115 -13.41 7.24 -6.14
N THR A 116 -14.36 8.08 -6.53
CA THR A 116 -15.71 8.08 -5.96
C THR A 116 -16.49 6.81 -6.35
N GLU A 117 -16.32 6.33 -7.58
CA GLU A 117 -16.91 5.06 -8.05
C GLU A 117 -16.32 3.87 -7.29
N ASP A 118 -14.99 3.81 -7.18
CA ASP A 118 -14.27 2.77 -6.43
C ASP A 118 -14.61 2.79 -4.94
N GLU A 119 -14.70 3.97 -4.32
CA GLU A 119 -15.18 4.15 -2.94
C GLU A 119 -16.56 3.54 -2.74
N GLY A 120 -17.48 3.70 -3.70
CA GLY A 120 -18.81 3.12 -3.64
C GLY A 120 -18.80 1.59 -3.65
N ILE A 121 -17.89 0.97 -4.41
CA ILE A 121 -17.68 -0.49 -4.43
C ILE A 121 -17.12 -0.95 -3.08
N LEU A 122 -16.10 -0.26 -2.56
CA LEU A 122 -15.41 -0.62 -1.31
C LEU A 122 -16.30 -0.48 -0.07
N GLN A 123 -17.19 0.52 -0.05
CA GLN A 123 -18.20 0.69 1.00
C GLN A 123 -19.19 -0.47 1.08
N GLY A 124 -19.37 -1.23 0.00
CA GLY A 124 -20.14 -2.47 0.02
C GLY A 124 -19.43 -3.64 0.72
N ALA A 125 -18.11 -3.55 0.89
CA ALA A 125 -17.28 -4.63 1.44
C ALA A 125 -16.78 -4.35 2.87
N CYS A 126 -16.62 -3.09 3.27
CA CYS A 126 -16.13 -2.69 4.58
C CYS A 126 -16.66 -1.31 5.00
N GLN A 127 -16.56 -0.96 6.29
CA GLN A 127 -16.83 0.42 6.72
C GLN A 127 -15.58 1.26 6.52
N MET A 128 -15.76 2.49 6.02
CA MET A 128 -14.66 3.37 5.64
C MET A 128 -14.87 4.78 6.17
N HIS A 129 -13.81 5.36 6.74
CA HIS A 129 -13.73 6.75 7.11
C HIS A 129 -12.55 7.42 6.40
N ALA A 130 -12.84 8.38 5.52
CA ALA A 130 -11.81 9.09 4.76
C ALA A 130 -11.00 10.02 5.67
N LEU A 131 -9.67 9.95 5.57
CA LEU A 131 -8.76 10.77 6.35
C LEU A 131 -8.33 12.01 5.56
N SER A 132 -8.31 13.16 6.24
CA SER A 132 -7.74 14.40 5.71
C SER A 132 -6.21 14.32 5.59
N VAL A 133 -5.62 15.27 4.85
CA VAL A 133 -4.15 15.34 4.70
C VAL A 133 -3.44 15.47 6.05
N ASP A 134 -4.03 16.22 6.99
CA ASP A 134 -3.45 16.39 8.32
C ASP A 134 -3.53 15.09 9.13
N GLU A 135 -4.65 14.38 9.09
CA GLU A 135 -4.81 13.10 9.80
C GLU A 135 -3.83 12.05 9.26
N VAL A 136 -3.75 11.89 7.93
CA VAL A 136 -2.80 10.96 7.29
C VAL A 136 -1.37 11.29 7.71
N MET A 137 -0.94 12.55 7.60
CA MET A 137 0.44 12.90 7.89
C MET A 137 0.78 12.86 9.39
N ASN A 138 -0.18 13.09 10.29
CA ASN A 138 0.00 12.87 11.73
C ASN A 138 0.11 11.37 12.06
N LEU A 139 -0.72 10.53 11.43
CA LEU A 139 -0.62 9.07 11.56
C LEU A 139 0.71 8.55 11.05
N VAL A 140 1.16 9.04 9.88
CA VAL A 140 2.49 8.72 9.34
C VAL A 140 3.58 9.17 10.31
N ALA A 141 3.56 10.41 10.80
CA ALA A 141 4.52 10.85 11.82
C ALA A 141 4.55 9.92 13.05
N GLY A 142 3.37 9.51 13.55
CA GLY A 142 3.25 8.55 14.63
C GLY A 142 3.85 7.17 14.32
N ASN A 143 3.58 6.61 13.14
CA ASN A 143 4.16 5.35 12.68
C ASN A 143 5.69 5.41 12.61
N PHE A 144 6.23 6.58 12.28
CA PHE A 144 7.67 6.83 12.26
C PHE A 144 8.22 7.38 13.61
N TYR A 145 7.48 7.24 14.71
CA TYR A 145 7.88 7.66 16.06
C TYR A 145 8.34 9.13 16.14
N GLN A 146 7.78 9.99 15.30
CA GLN A 146 8.04 11.43 15.33
C GLN A 146 7.05 12.11 16.29
N ASP A 147 7.59 12.76 17.32
CA ASP A 147 6.81 13.62 18.21
C ASP A 147 6.63 15.00 17.58
N LEU A 148 5.69 15.09 16.64
CA LEU A 148 5.30 16.36 16.02
C LEU A 148 3.80 16.37 15.74
N ARG A 149 3.25 17.59 15.68
CA ARG A 149 1.90 17.83 15.16
C ARG A 149 1.99 18.40 13.75
N PHE A 150 1.59 17.62 12.77
CA PHE A 150 1.54 18.02 11.38
C PHE A 150 0.35 18.94 11.12
N SER A 151 0.59 19.96 10.29
CA SER A 151 -0.45 20.77 9.66
C SER A 151 0.03 21.23 8.30
N TYR A 152 -0.70 20.87 7.23
CA TYR A 152 -0.31 21.21 5.86
C TYR A 152 -0.16 22.72 5.68
N ALA A 153 -1.01 23.53 6.33
CA ALA A 153 -0.95 24.99 6.23
C ALA A 153 0.38 25.53 6.76
N SER A 154 0.85 25.00 7.90
CA SER A 154 2.14 25.38 8.48
C SER A 154 3.31 24.89 7.63
N PHE A 155 3.26 23.63 7.18
CA PHE A 155 4.34 22.99 6.44
C PHE A 155 4.52 23.57 5.03
N VAL A 156 3.43 23.88 4.32
CA VAL A 156 3.46 24.56 3.02
C VAL A 156 4.01 25.97 3.17
N ARG A 157 3.49 26.76 4.11
CA ARG A 157 3.96 28.13 4.36
C ARG A 157 5.44 28.17 4.73
N GLY A 158 5.87 27.23 5.58
CA GLY A 158 7.27 27.08 6.00
C GLY A 158 8.18 26.46 4.95
N LYS A 159 7.66 26.00 3.80
CA LYS A 159 8.41 25.26 2.76
C LYS A 159 9.23 24.10 3.35
N LYS A 160 8.64 23.42 4.34
CA LYS A 160 9.25 22.28 5.04
C LYS A 160 9.33 21.07 4.11
N ASP A 161 10.29 20.20 4.36
CA ASP A 161 10.40 18.90 3.71
C ASP A 161 9.60 17.88 4.50
N TRP A 162 8.46 17.43 3.96
CA TRP A 162 7.54 16.59 4.73
C TRP A 162 8.13 15.21 5.03
N LYS A 163 8.95 14.64 4.11
CA LYS A 163 9.62 13.37 4.37
C LYS A 163 10.56 13.53 5.55
N LYS A 164 11.46 14.50 5.47
CA LYS A 164 12.49 14.72 6.48
C LYS A 164 11.93 15.03 7.87
N GLU A 165 10.78 15.69 7.93
CA GLU A 165 10.16 16.07 9.20
C GLU A 165 9.30 14.93 9.77
N CYS A 166 8.52 14.23 8.94
CA CYS A 166 7.55 13.22 9.41
C CYS A 166 8.07 11.79 9.41
N PHE A 167 9.17 11.49 8.72
CA PHE A 167 9.73 10.14 8.64
C PHE A 167 11.01 10.11 9.48
N PHE A 168 11.22 9.05 10.26
CA PHE A 168 12.51 8.88 10.92
C PHE A 168 13.57 8.50 9.87
N ASP A 169 14.81 8.93 10.11
CA ASP A 169 15.94 8.50 9.29
C ASP A 169 16.29 7.04 9.60
N SER A 170 16.12 6.17 8.60
CA SER A 170 16.58 4.78 8.68
C SER A 170 17.93 4.57 7.99
N THR A 171 18.76 3.71 8.57
CA THR A 171 20.03 3.24 7.99
C THR A 171 19.92 1.76 7.65
N GLU A 172 20.21 1.41 6.40
CA GLU A 172 20.12 0.03 5.93
C GLU A 172 21.40 -0.75 6.25
N GLU A 173 21.25 -1.96 6.79
CA GLU A 173 22.31 -2.93 7.04
C GLU A 173 22.09 -4.15 6.11
N ALA A 174 23.08 -5.05 6.00
CA ALA A 174 22.97 -6.22 5.13
C ALA A 174 21.81 -7.17 5.50
N ALA A 175 21.41 -7.20 6.78
CA ALA A 175 20.40 -8.11 7.32
C ALA A 175 19.13 -7.39 7.81
N GLY A 176 18.94 -6.11 7.48
CA GLY A 176 17.79 -5.33 7.98
C GLY A 176 18.04 -3.84 7.93
N PHE A 177 17.40 -3.09 8.83
CA PHE A 177 17.61 -1.65 8.96
C PHE A 177 17.53 -1.20 10.42
N ASN A 178 18.14 -0.06 10.74
CA ASN A 178 18.00 0.58 12.03
C ASN A 178 17.14 1.83 11.91
N ALA A 179 16.28 2.01 12.91
CA ALA A 179 15.27 3.06 13.02
C ALA A 179 15.41 3.75 14.38
N GLY A 180 16.34 4.70 14.48
CA GLY A 180 16.72 5.27 15.78
C GLY A 180 17.32 4.19 16.69
N ARG A 181 16.55 3.75 17.70
CA ARG A 181 16.94 2.67 18.64
C ARG A 181 16.35 1.31 18.28
N LEU A 182 15.46 1.26 17.28
CA LEU A 182 14.77 0.05 16.88
C LEU A 182 15.55 -0.68 15.78
N PHE A 183 15.48 -2.01 15.81
CA PHE A 183 16.03 -2.91 14.82
C PHE A 183 14.88 -3.44 13.97
N GLY A 184 14.88 -3.07 12.70
CA GLY A 184 13.82 -3.41 11.77
C GLY A 184 14.23 -4.38 10.68
N GLU A 185 13.24 -5.06 10.14
CA GLU A 185 13.37 -5.88 8.95
C GLU A 185 12.07 -5.89 8.16
N SER A 186 12.21 -5.86 6.85
CA SER A 186 11.12 -5.93 5.90
C SER A 186 11.24 -7.19 5.06
N PHE A 187 10.11 -7.86 4.89
CA PHE A 187 9.94 -9.06 4.11
C PHE A 187 8.98 -8.80 2.96
N THR A 188 9.21 -9.49 1.85
CA THR A 188 8.29 -9.50 0.71
C THR A 188 7.97 -10.94 0.33
N ALA A 189 6.71 -11.22 0.02
CA ALA A 189 6.31 -12.52 -0.50
C ALA A 189 6.81 -12.69 -1.94
N LEU A 190 7.55 -13.77 -2.18
CA LEU A 190 8.10 -14.13 -3.49
C LEU A 190 7.23 -15.13 -4.24
N ALA A 191 6.55 -16.01 -3.50
CA ALA A 191 5.68 -17.03 -4.05
C ALA A 191 4.51 -17.33 -3.12
N TYR A 192 3.39 -17.71 -3.73
CA TYR A 192 2.16 -18.15 -3.08
C TYR A 192 1.87 -19.58 -3.52
N PRO A 193 1.21 -20.39 -2.68
CA PRO A 193 0.87 -21.76 -3.05
C PRO A 193 -0.32 -21.79 -4.03
N ASP A 194 -0.54 -22.93 -4.68
CA ASP A 194 -1.71 -23.15 -5.53
C ASP A 194 -3.01 -23.33 -4.73
N ASP A 195 -2.89 -23.80 -3.50
CA ASP A 195 -3.95 -23.93 -2.50
C ASP A 195 -3.37 -23.62 -1.11
N MET A 196 -4.18 -23.07 -0.22
CA MET A 196 -3.76 -22.59 1.09
C MET A 196 -4.79 -23.01 2.15
N GLU A 197 -4.34 -23.23 3.38
CA GLU A 197 -5.23 -23.36 4.54
C GLU A 197 -5.61 -21.97 5.11
N GLU A 198 -6.77 -21.84 5.74
CA GLU A 198 -7.15 -20.59 6.42
C GLU A 198 -6.40 -20.40 7.75
N GLY A 199 -6.39 -19.16 8.24
CA GLY A 199 -5.92 -18.85 9.60
C GLY A 199 -4.50 -18.28 9.70
N MET A 200 -3.79 -18.10 8.58
CA MET A 200 -2.45 -17.47 8.59
C MET A 200 -2.49 -16.09 9.26
N PHE A 201 -3.42 -15.22 8.88
CA PHE A 201 -3.51 -13.88 9.46
C PHE A 201 -3.83 -13.92 10.97
N SER A 202 -4.66 -14.86 11.41
CA SER A 202 -4.91 -15.08 12.84
C SER A 202 -3.67 -15.57 13.59
N HIS A 203 -2.86 -16.46 13.00
CA HIS A 203 -1.57 -16.84 13.59
C HIS A 203 -0.62 -15.67 13.69
N ILE A 204 -0.53 -14.82 12.66
CA ILE A 204 0.32 -13.62 12.67
C ILE A 204 -0.12 -12.66 13.79
N ARG A 205 -1.42 -12.40 13.92
CA ARG A 205 -1.98 -11.56 15.00
C ARG A 205 -1.65 -12.11 16.40
N ASN A 206 -1.65 -13.43 16.55
CA ASN A 206 -1.36 -14.10 17.82
C ASN A 206 0.14 -14.15 18.17
N LEU A 207 1.04 -13.66 17.32
CA LEU A 207 2.47 -13.59 17.64
C LEU A 207 2.78 -12.53 18.71
N GLY A 208 1.90 -11.53 18.89
CA GLY A 208 2.11 -10.45 19.86
C GLY A 208 3.30 -9.53 19.55
N CYS A 209 3.83 -9.58 18.32
CA CYS A 209 4.96 -8.76 17.88
C CYS A 209 4.48 -7.52 17.11
N PRO A 210 5.08 -6.33 17.33
CA PRO A 210 4.77 -5.15 16.54
C PRO A 210 5.15 -5.36 15.08
N MET A 211 4.19 -5.22 14.17
CA MET A 211 4.46 -5.36 12.75
C MET A 211 3.44 -4.63 11.89
N TYR A 212 3.88 -4.25 10.70
CA TYR A 212 3.04 -3.75 9.63
C TYR A 212 2.90 -4.82 8.57
N VAL A 213 1.67 -5.23 8.28
CA VAL A 213 1.35 -6.18 7.21
C VAL A 213 0.60 -5.43 6.12
N ASN A 214 1.16 -5.37 4.92
CA ASN A 214 0.53 -4.70 3.77
C ASN A 214 0.11 -5.72 2.72
N LEU A 215 -1.15 -5.64 2.33
CA LEU A 215 -1.71 -6.35 1.19
C LEU A 215 -2.09 -5.33 0.12
N ASP A 216 -1.38 -5.32 -0.99
CA ASP A 216 -1.79 -4.57 -2.17
C ASP A 216 -2.59 -5.47 -3.10
N LEU A 217 -3.70 -4.97 -3.61
CA LEU A 217 -4.64 -5.71 -4.45
C LEU A 217 -4.99 -4.87 -5.67
N ASN A 218 -4.86 -5.46 -6.85
CA ASN A 218 -5.28 -4.86 -8.11
C ASN A 218 -6.06 -5.88 -8.94
N GLY A 219 -7.21 -5.44 -9.47
CA GLY A 219 -7.94 -6.21 -10.46
C GLY A 219 -7.11 -6.41 -11.73
N LEU A 220 -7.31 -7.54 -12.40
CA LEU A 220 -6.73 -7.77 -13.72
C LEU A 220 -7.76 -7.42 -14.79
N LEU A 221 -7.36 -6.63 -15.77
CA LEU A 221 -8.17 -6.39 -16.96
C LEU A 221 -8.32 -7.69 -17.76
N GLU A 222 -9.41 -7.84 -18.50
CA GLU A 222 -9.65 -9.05 -19.32
C GLU A 222 -8.51 -9.31 -20.32
N GLU A 223 -7.93 -8.25 -20.89
CA GLU A 223 -6.77 -8.36 -21.77
C GLU A 223 -5.53 -8.92 -21.04
N GLU A 224 -5.30 -8.52 -19.79
CA GLU A 224 -4.18 -8.99 -18.97
C GLU A 224 -4.36 -10.47 -18.59
N LYS A 225 -5.60 -10.88 -18.25
CA LYS A 225 -5.94 -12.29 -18.00
C LYS A 225 -5.64 -13.15 -19.23
N LEU A 226 -6.05 -12.69 -20.42
CA LEU A 226 -5.80 -13.39 -21.69
C LEU A 226 -4.30 -13.49 -22.01
N ASN A 227 -3.56 -12.40 -21.81
CA ASN A 227 -2.11 -12.37 -22.02
C ASN A 227 -1.38 -13.31 -21.06
N PHE A 228 -1.75 -13.31 -19.78
CA PHE A 228 -1.19 -14.21 -18.78
C PHE A 228 -1.42 -15.68 -19.14
N LYS A 229 -2.66 -16.04 -19.51
CA LYS A 229 -2.99 -17.38 -19.99
C LYS A 229 -2.11 -17.78 -21.17
N ARG A 230 -1.97 -16.88 -22.16
CA ARG A 230 -1.15 -17.13 -23.36
C ARG A 230 0.32 -17.37 -23.02
N GLU A 231 0.88 -16.63 -22.07
CA GLU A 231 2.27 -16.82 -21.62
C GLU A 231 2.45 -18.15 -20.89
N LEU A 232 1.51 -18.57 -20.05
CA LEU A 232 1.53 -19.88 -19.42
C LEU A 232 1.45 -21.02 -20.44
N GLU A 233 0.54 -20.93 -21.41
CA GLU A 233 0.40 -21.94 -22.46
C GLU A 233 1.68 -22.11 -23.28
N LYS A 234 2.34 -21.00 -23.64
CA LYS A 234 3.64 -21.01 -24.32
C LYS A 234 4.73 -21.65 -23.45
N LYS A 235 4.83 -21.23 -22.20
CA LYS A 235 5.88 -21.67 -21.27
C LYS A 235 5.82 -23.17 -21.00
N TYR A 236 4.61 -23.70 -20.81
CA TYR A 236 4.40 -25.11 -20.48
C TYR A 236 4.02 -25.97 -21.69
N ASN A 237 3.99 -25.39 -22.90
CA ASN A 237 3.60 -26.04 -24.15
C ASN A 237 2.33 -26.90 -24.02
N ARG A 238 1.32 -26.36 -23.33
CA ARG A 238 0.03 -27.02 -23.09
C ARG A 238 -1.09 -26.02 -23.27
N ARG A 239 -2.23 -26.46 -23.82
CA ARG A 239 -3.45 -25.66 -23.81
C ARG A 239 -4.08 -25.73 -22.42
N LEU A 240 -4.34 -24.57 -21.84
CA LEU A 240 -5.10 -24.46 -20.61
C LEU A 240 -6.58 -24.48 -20.98
N SER A 241 -7.39 -25.24 -20.25
CA SER A 241 -8.80 -25.43 -20.60
C SER A 241 -9.54 -24.08 -20.66
N VAL A 242 -10.57 -23.98 -21.50
CA VAL A 242 -11.36 -22.73 -21.63
C VAL A 242 -12.17 -22.44 -20.35
N ASN A 243 -12.44 -23.49 -19.55
CA ASN A 243 -13.28 -23.45 -18.36
C ASN A 243 -12.51 -23.47 -17.03
N GLU A 244 -11.19 -23.63 -17.02
CA GLU A 244 -10.38 -23.18 -15.87
C GLU A 244 -10.25 -21.66 -15.99
N SER A 245 -11.34 -20.95 -15.73
CA SER A 245 -11.30 -19.56 -15.31
C SER A 245 -10.67 -19.55 -13.91
N GLU A 246 -9.37 -19.84 -13.84
CA GLU A 246 -8.61 -19.55 -12.63
C GLU A 246 -8.73 -18.04 -12.42
N ASP A 247 -9.56 -17.69 -11.46
CA ASP A 247 -9.91 -16.32 -11.14
C ASP A 247 -8.73 -15.72 -10.38
N TYR A 248 -7.89 -14.97 -11.09
CA TYR A 248 -6.68 -14.37 -10.56
C TYR A 248 -6.91 -12.92 -10.13
N ILE A 249 -6.22 -12.53 -9.07
CA ILE A 249 -6.04 -11.14 -8.67
C ILE A 249 -4.54 -10.84 -8.61
N ASN A 250 -4.16 -9.60 -8.88
CA ASN A 250 -2.78 -9.19 -8.67
C ASN A 250 -2.60 -8.78 -7.21
N LEU A 251 -1.67 -9.45 -6.51
CA LEU A 251 -1.46 -9.34 -5.08
C LEU A 251 0.01 -9.14 -4.77
N SER A 252 0.30 -8.23 -3.84
CA SER A 252 1.60 -8.07 -3.20
C SER A 252 1.41 -8.15 -1.69
N LEU A 253 2.29 -8.88 -1.02
CA LEU A 253 2.35 -8.95 0.44
C LEU A 253 3.74 -8.50 0.91
N SER A 254 3.77 -7.52 1.79
CA SER A 254 4.97 -7.13 2.52
C SER A 254 4.71 -7.09 4.03
N ILE A 255 5.73 -7.45 4.80
CA ILE A 255 5.72 -7.37 6.26
C ILE A 255 6.88 -6.50 6.69
N THR A 256 6.69 -5.62 7.67
CA THR A 256 7.78 -4.89 8.31
C THR A 256 7.68 -5.05 9.82
N ILE A 257 8.74 -5.55 10.44
CA ILE A 257 8.87 -5.69 11.90
C ILE A 257 9.78 -4.60 12.44
N LEU A 258 9.54 -4.20 13.68
CA LEU A 258 10.40 -3.30 14.45
C LEU A 258 10.56 -3.88 15.86
N CYS A 259 11.81 -4.12 16.25
CA CYS A 259 12.16 -4.76 17.51
C CYS A 259 13.10 -3.86 18.34
N ASP A 260 13.16 -4.11 19.64
CA ASP A 260 14.00 -3.38 20.59
C ASP A 260 15.48 -3.82 20.59
N SER A 261 15.76 -5.01 20.03
CA SER A 261 17.09 -5.63 20.02
C SER A 261 17.32 -6.45 18.74
N LYS A 262 18.60 -6.67 18.40
CA LYS A 262 18.99 -7.53 17.25
C LYS A 262 18.56 -8.99 17.45
N ASP A 263 18.63 -9.48 18.69
CA ASP A 263 18.26 -10.87 19.04
C ASP A 263 16.75 -11.07 18.89
N ALA A 264 15.93 -10.13 19.40
CA ALA A 264 14.48 -10.17 19.21
C ALA A 264 14.10 -10.16 17.72
N ARG A 265 14.75 -9.31 16.91
CA ARG A 265 14.53 -9.28 15.46
C ARG A 265 14.80 -10.65 14.81
N GLN A 266 15.91 -11.31 15.14
CA GLN A 266 16.24 -12.64 14.59
C GLN A 266 15.22 -13.71 15.00
N ILE A 267 14.75 -13.70 16.25
CA ILE A 267 13.72 -14.64 16.71
C ILE A 267 12.41 -14.43 15.94
N VAL A 268 12.01 -13.18 15.73
CA VAL A 268 10.79 -12.85 14.99
C VAL A 268 10.93 -13.20 13.50
N GLU A 269 12.10 -12.95 12.90
CA GLU A 269 12.45 -13.37 11.53
C GLU A 269 12.24 -14.88 11.33
N GLU A 270 12.87 -15.71 12.16
CA GLU A 270 12.75 -17.17 12.09
C GLU A 270 11.29 -17.63 12.30
N THR A 271 10.60 -17.00 13.25
CA THR A 271 9.20 -17.31 13.56
C THR A 271 8.29 -16.98 12.37
N LEU A 272 8.43 -15.79 11.77
CA LEU A 272 7.66 -15.38 10.61
C LEU A 272 7.92 -16.32 9.43
N ILE A 273 9.18 -16.60 9.10
CA ILE A 273 9.51 -17.52 8.00
C ILE A 273 8.85 -18.88 8.21
N SER A 274 8.91 -19.42 9.43
CA SER A 274 8.30 -20.71 9.78
C SER A 274 6.77 -20.69 9.66
N VAL A 275 6.12 -19.62 10.14
CA VAL A 275 4.67 -19.42 10.02
C VAL A 275 4.25 -19.33 8.55
N PHE A 276 4.91 -18.50 7.75
CA PHE A 276 4.58 -18.33 6.34
C PHE A 276 4.79 -19.62 5.54
N LEU A 277 5.89 -20.32 5.81
CA LEU A 277 6.21 -21.60 5.16
C LEU A 277 5.18 -22.70 5.50
N LYS A 278 4.66 -22.72 6.74
CA LYS A 278 3.56 -23.63 7.13
C LYS A 278 2.33 -23.48 6.23
N TYR A 279 2.06 -22.27 5.75
CA TYR A 279 0.97 -21.98 4.81
C TYR A 279 1.38 -22.01 3.34
N GLY A 280 2.60 -22.45 3.03
CA GLY A 280 3.10 -22.53 1.65
C GLY A 280 3.44 -21.18 1.00
N VAL A 281 3.42 -20.08 1.76
CA VAL A 281 3.80 -18.75 1.28
C VAL A 281 5.29 -18.55 1.53
N VAL A 282 6.03 -18.20 0.50
CA VAL A 282 7.48 -17.98 0.59
C VAL A 282 7.73 -16.48 0.75
N ILE A 283 8.14 -16.07 1.94
CA ILE A 283 8.64 -14.71 2.20
C ILE A 283 10.17 -14.71 2.23
N ALA A 284 10.77 -13.60 1.85
CA ALA A 284 12.20 -13.37 1.99
C ALA A 284 12.48 -11.94 2.45
N PRO A 285 13.63 -11.69 3.11
CA PRO A 285 14.09 -10.34 3.38
C PRO A 285 14.15 -9.52 2.09
N SER A 286 13.73 -8.26 2.15
CA SER A 286 13.78 -7.31 1.04
C SER A 286 15.21 -6.78 0.83
N PHE A 287 16.16 -7.67 0.49
CA PHE A 287 17.58 -7.32 0.33
C PHE A 287 17.78 -6.10 -0.59
N HIS A 288 18.59 -5.14 -0.12
CA HIS A 288 18.88 -3.86 -0.78
C HIS A 288 17.66 -2.94 -1.01
N ASN A 289 16.52 -3.24 -0.38
CA ASN A 289 15.30 -2.46 -0.49
C ASN A 289 14.54 -2.37 0.85
N GLN A 290 15.21 -2.70 1.96
CA GLN A 290 14.64 -2.80 3.30
C GLN A 290 13.98 -1.47 3.70
N LYS A 291 14.75 -0.39 3.57
CA LYS A 291 14.31 0.97 3.90
C LYS A 291 13.07 1.35 3.11
N ARG A 292 13.04 1.09 1.81
CA ARG A 292 11.95 1.53 0.94
C ARG A 292 10.66 0.76 1.21
N VAL A 293 10.75 -0.54 1.47
CA VAL A 293 9.59 -1.35 1.88
C VAL A 293 9.06 -0.89 3.23
N SER A 294 9.94 -0.62 4.22
CA SER A 294 9.50 -0.06 5.50
C SER A 294 8.84 1.33 5.32
N GLU A 295 9.42 2.18 4.48
CA GLU A 295 8.90 3.52 4.25
C GLU A 295 7.51 3.44 3.58
N SER A 296 7.34 2.52 2.64
CA SER A 296 6.09 2.23 1.96
C SER A 296 5.00 1.74 2.92
N ALA A 297 5.36 0.86 3.86
CA ALA A 297 4.47 0.34 4.89
C ALA A 297 4.01 1.43 5.86
N LEU A 298 4.96 2.07 6.54
CA LEU A 298 4.67 3.03 7.60
C LEU A 298 4.02 4.32 7.07
N SER A 299 4.20 4.62 5.78
CA SER A 299 3.62 5.80 5.13
C SER A 299 2.28 5.55 4.43
N LEU A 300 1.68 4.37 4.58
CA LEU A 300 0.40 4.02 3.93
C LEU A 300 0.46 4.19 2.41
N GLY A 301 1.61 3.89 1.80
CA GLY A 301 1.79 4.02 0.35
C GLY A 301 1.99 5.44 -0.18
N LEU A 302 2.25 6.45 0.67
CA LEU A 302 2.78 7.74 0.19
C LEU A 302 4.08 7.52 -0.59
N ILE A 303 4.95 6.64 -0.06
CA ILE A 303 6.03 6.02 -0.81
C ILE A 303 5.51 4.69 -1.33
N ASP A 304 5.51 4.52 -2.65
CA ASP A 304 4.97 3.32 -3.27
C ASP A 304 6.09 2.31 -3.55
N GLU A 305 5.93 1.11 -2.98
CA GLU A 305 6.80 -0.03 -3.17
C GLU A 305 5.96 -1.31 -3.04
N THR A 306 5.95 -2.14 -4.08
CA THR A 306 5.13 -3.37 -4.18
C THR A 306 5.83 -4.41 -5.04
N LEU A 307 5.60 -5.70 -4.76
CA LEU A 307 6.02 -6.80 -5.62
C LEU A 307 4.80 -7.64 -6.03
N MET A 308 4.18 -7.20 -7.12
CA MET A 308 2.91 -7.71 -7.63
C MET A 308 3.04 -9.10 -8.27
N ARG A 309 2.15 -10.02 -7.89
CA ARG A 309 2.06 -11.40 -8.42
C ARG A 309 0.61 -11.74 -8.73
N ASN A 310 0.39 -12.47 -9.81
CA ASN A 310 -0.92 -13.05 -10.09
C ASN A 310 -1.14 -14.23 -9.13
N VAL A 311 -2.15 -14.12 -8.26
CA VAL A 311 -2.50 -15.10 -7.23
C VAL A 311 -3.95 -15.52 -7.42
N LYS A 312 -4.25 -16.81 -7.21
CA LYS A 312 -5.63 -17.29 -7.25
C LYS A 312 -6.46 -16.55 -6.21
N THR A 313 -7.65 -16.11 -6.59
CA THR A 313 -8.56 -15.36 -5.71
C THR A 313 -8.83 -16.12 -4.42
N ASP A 314 -9.04 -17.43 -4.50
CA ASP A 314 -9.26 -18.26 -3.32
C ASP A 314 -8.08 -18.19 -2.33
N VAL A 315 -6.85 -18.30 -2.83
CA VAL A 315 -5.63 -18.13 -2.01
C VAL A 315 -5.57 -16.73 -1.40
N ALA A 316 -5.88 -15.68 -2.18
CA ALA A 316 -5.93 -14.30 -1.66
C ALA A 316 -6.99 -14.13 -0.55
N LYS A 317 -8.16 -14.76 -0.69
CA LYS A 317 -9.22 -14.76 0.33
C LYS A 317 -8.79 -15.48 1.61
N LYS A 318 -8.12 -16.63 1.49
CA LYS A 318 -7.60 -17.38 2.64
C LYS A 318 -6.44 -16.67 3.33
N LEU A 319 -5.62 -15.95 2.57
CA LEU A 319 -4.55 -15.07 3.06
C LEU A 319 -5.11 -13.93 3.93
N MET A 320 -6.16 -13.26 3.45
CA MET A 320 -6.86 -12.18 4.15
C MET A 320 -7.60 -12.70 5.40
N GLY A 321 -8.31 -13.82 5.28
CA GLY A 321 -9.18 -14.37 6.33
C GLY A 321 -10.47 -13.56 6.56
N GLY A 322 -11.19 -13.86 7.65
CA GLY A 322 -12.14 -12.90 8.24
C GLY A 322 -13.65 -13.04 7.97
N ASP A 323 -14.20 -14.21 7.60
CA ASP A 323 -15.66 -14.37 7.39
C ASP A 323 -16.43 -15.08 8.54
N ALA A 324 -15.78 -15.30 9.69
CA ALA A 324 -16.44 -15.83 10.89
C ALA A 324 -15.97 -15.02 12.11
N ASP A 325 -16.88 -14.25 12.70
CA ASP A 325 -16.75 -13.60 14.03
C ASP A 325 -15.80 -12.40 14.18
N GLY A 326 -15.74 -11.49 13.20
CA GLY A 326 -15.05 -10.19 13.36
C GLY A 326 -15.81 -9.15 14.21
N ASP A 327 -17.07 -9.39 14.53
CA ASP A 327 -17.97 -8.49 15.29
C ASP A 327 -18.30 -9.02 16.70
N ALA A 328 -17.42 -9.82 17.30
CA ALA A 328 -17.44 -9.99 18.74
C ALA A 328 -16.98 -8.67 19.39
N LYS A 329 -17.95 -7.79 19.62
CA LYS A 329 -17.87 -6.67 20.56
C LYS A 329 -16.99 -7.10 21.73
N VAL A 330 -15.99 -6.29 22.07
CA VAL A 330 -15.36 -6.34 23.38
C VAL A 330 -16.50 -6.16 24.39
N GLU A 331 -17.02 -7.28 24.93
CA GLU A 331 -17.86 -7.26 26.11
C GLU A 331 -16.97 -6.73 27.23
N ILE A 332 -17.16 -5.45 27.54
CA ILE A 332 -16.67 -4.88 28.79
C ILE A 332 -17.37 -5.68 29.89
N ARG A 333 -16.65 -6.61 30.52
CA ARG A 333 -17.08 -7.20 31.79
C ARG A 333 -17.19 -6.06 32.79
N THR A 334 -18.40 -5.66 33.13
CA THR A 334 -18.73 -4.68 34.17
C THR A 334 -18.71 -5.28 35.58
N ASP A 335 -18.00 -6.37 35.79
CA ASP A 335 -18.06 -7.14 37.02
C ASP A 335 -16.66 -7.22 37.63
N GLU A 336 -16.16 -6.08 38.09
CA GLU A 336 -15.12 -5.98 39.13
C GLU A 336 -15.07 -4.51 39.60
N ALA A 337 -16.19 -4.08 40.17
CA ALA A 337 -16.27 -2.91 41.04
C ALA A 337 -17.17 -3.27 42.22
N GLU A 338 -16.59 -3.96 43.20
CA GLU A 338 -17.00 -3.88 44.61
C GLU A 338 -15.79 -3.50 45.46
#